data_AF-A0A970ZP53-F1
#
_entry.id   AF-A0A970ZP53-F1
#
_cell.length_a   1.000
_cell.length_b   1.000
_cell.length_c   1.000
_cell.angle_alpha   90.00
_cell.angle_beta   90.00
_cell.angle_gamma   90.00
#
_symmetry.space_group_name_H-M   'P 1'
#
loop_
_entity.id
_entity.type
_entity.pdbx_description
1 polymer ?
#
loop_
_entity_poly.entity_id
_entity_poly.type
_entity_poly.pdbx_seq_one_letter_code
_entity_poly.pdbx_strand_id
1 'polypeptide(L)'
;MSTKTLKTAAIACFVLALGGILLGGLIANRDAPPYPGSVIGPDGETIFTKADIIAGQDVFQRYGLMDHGSIWGHGSQRGMEFSAVTLH
;
A
#
# COMPACT_ATOMS: atom_id res chain seq x y z
N MET A 1 1.60 6.24 42.85
CA MET A 1 0.52 6.49 41.86
C MET A 1 -0.64 5.55 42.12
N SER A 2 -1.88 6.04 42.04
CA SER A 2 -3.07 5.19 42.21
C SER A 2 -3.37 4.40 40.93
N THR A 3 -3.93 3.20 41.07
CA THR A 3 -4.38 2.36 39.94
C THR A 3 -5.41 3.08 39.06
N LYS A 4 -6.23 3.97 39.63
CA LYS A 4 -7.17 4.81 38.87
C LYS A 4 -6.44 5.78 37.93
N THR A 5 -5.36 6.40 38.40
CA THR A 5 -4.52 7.31 37.58
C THR A 5 -3.87 6.55 36.42
N LEU A 6 -3.31 5.36 36.67
CA LEU A 6 -2.70 4.52 35.65
C LEU A 6 -3.69 4.07 34.57
N LYS A 7 -4.90 3.63 34.97
CA LYS A 7 -5.96 3.26 34.04
C LYS A 7 -6.37 4.42 33.14
N THR A 8 -6.55 5.60 33.73
CA THR A 8 -6.92 6.81 32.98
C THR A 8 -5.82 7.18 31.98
N ALA A 9 -4.56 7.14 32.40
CA ALA A 9 -3.42 7.40 31.51
C ALA A 9 -3.33 6.37 30.37
N ALA A 10 -3.52 5.09 30.65
CA ALA A 10 -3.50 4.04 29.63
C ALA A 10 -4.63 4.22 28.59
N ILE A 11 -5.85 4.53 29.05
CA ILE A 11 -6.99 4.82 28.16
C ILE A 11 -6.70 6.05 27.31
N ALA A 12 -6.17 7.12 27.91
CA ALA A 12 -5.81 8.34 27.17
C ALA A 12 -4.75 8.06 26.10
N CYS A 13 -3.68 7.33 26.43
CA CYS A 13 -2.66 6.93 25.46
C CYS A 13 -3.25 6.10 24.32
N PHE A 14 -4.12 5.15 24.63
CA PHE A 14 -4.79 4.32 23.62
C PHE A 14 -5.65 5.16 22.67
N VAL A 15 -6.49 6.04 23.21
CA VAL A 15 -7.38 6.90 22.39
C VAL A 15 -6.56 7.86 21.53
N LEU A 16 -5.49 8.45 22.06
CA LEU A 16 -4.61 9.33 21.30
C LEU A 16 -3.88 8.57 20.18
N ALA A 17 -3.35 7.38 20.45
CA ALA A 17 -2.69 6.55 19.46
C ALA A 17 -3.68 6.12 18.35
N LEU A 18 -4.89 5.70 18.73
CA LEU A 18 -5.93 5.34 17.77
C LEU A 18 -6.36 6.54 16.91
N GLY A 19 -6.53 7.71 17.53
CA GLY A 19 -6.80 8.95 16.81
C GLY A 19 -5.70 9.29 15.80
N GLY A 20 -4.43 9.10 16.19
CA GLY A 20 -3.28 9.28 15.31
C GLY A 20 -3.28 8.33 14.11
N ILE A 21 -3.54 7.03 14.33
CA ILE A 21 -3.62 6.02 13.26
C ILE A 21 -4.78 6.32 12.31
N LEU A 22 -5.95 6.70 12.83
CA LEU A 22 -7.11 7.05 11.99
C LEU A 22 -6.83 8.28 11.13
N LEU A 23 -6.28 9.34 11.72
CA LEU A 23 -5.91 10.54 10.99
C LEU A 23 -4.85 10.24 9.91
N GLY A 24 -3.80 9.49 10.27
CA GLY A 24 -2.77 9.05 9.34
C GLY A 24 -3.34 8.22 8.19
N GLY A 25 -4.25 7.29 8.49
CA GLY A 25 -4.92 6.47 7.48
C GLY A 25 -5.80 7.29 6.53
N LEU A 26 -6.50 8.31 7.03
CA LEU A 26 -7.28 9.22 6.18
C LEU A 26 -6.39 10.01 5.21
N ILE A 27 -5.26 10.53 5.71
CA ILE A 27 -4.28 11.25 4.88
C ILE A 27 -3.67 10.30 3.85
N ALA A 28 -3.23 9.12 4.27
CA ALA A 28 -2.63 8.12 3.38
C ALA A 28 -3.61 7.66 2.28
N ASN A 29 -4.89 7.46 2.61
CA ASN A 29 -5.90 7.07 1.62
C ASN A 29 -6.21 8.21 0.63
N ARG A 30 -6.20 9.46 1.08
CA ARG A 30 -6.43 10.63 0.21
C ARG A 30 -5.25 10.86 -0.75
N ASP A 31 -4.03 10.67 -0.25
CA ASP A 31 -2.81 11.04 -0.96
C ASP A 31 -2.14 9.83 -1.65
N ALA A 32 -2.80 8.65 -1.62
CA ALA A 32 -2.34 7.45 -2.32
C ALA A 32 -2.25 7.69 -3.85
N PRO A 33 -1.22 7.14 -4.53
CA PRO A 33 -1.12 7.23 -5.99
C PRO A 33 -2.38 6.67 -6.68
N PRO A 34 -3.04 7.42 -7.57
CA PRO A 34 -4.25 6.95 -8.22
C PRO A 34 -3.91 5.94 -9.33
N TYR A 35 -4.77 4.94 -9.51
CA TYR A 35 -4.75 4.13 -10.72
C TYR A 35 -5.30 4.95 -11.89
N PRO A 36 -4.52 5.15 -12.98
CA PRO A 36 -5.00 5.86 -14.15
C PRO A 36 -6.17 5.09 -14.80
N GLY A 37 -7.14 5.81 -15.37
CA GLY A 37 -8.25 5.19 -16.10
C GLY A 37 -7.79 4.44 -17.35
N SER A 38 -6.93 5.08 -18.14
CA SER A 38 -6.25 4.52 -19.30
C SER A 38 -4.89 5.18 -19.47
N VAL A 39 -3.92 4.42 -19.97
CA VAL A 39 -2.61 4.91 -20.39
C VAL A 39 -2.56 4.86 -21.90
N ILE A 40 -2.35 6.04 -22.51
CA ILE A 40 -2.39 6.24 -23.96
C ILE A 40 -0.97 6.46 -24.47
N GLY A 41 -0.63 5.79 -25.57
CA GLY A 41 0.65 5.92 -26.26
C GLY A 41 0.78 7.21 -27.06
N PRO A 42 1.99 7.52 -27.56
CA PRO A 42 2.24 8.74 -28.35
C PRO A 42 1.43 8.84 -29.66
N ASP A 43 0.97 7.71 -30.18
CA ASP A 43 0.14 7.55 -31.38
C ASP A 43 -1.37 7.64 -31.10
N GLY A 44 -1.77 7.77 -29.83
CA GLY A 44 -3.17 7.81 -29.41
C GLY A 44 -3.78 6.43 -29.14
N GLU A 45 -3.02 5.34 -29.25
CA GLU A 45 -3.51 4.00 -28.92
C GLU A 45 -3.55 3.78 -27.40
N THR A 46 -4.53 3.02 -26.90
CA THR A 46 -4.54 2.63 -25.49
C THR A 46 -3.56 1.49 -25.25
N ILE A 47 -2.58 1.71 -24.37
CA ILE A 47 -1.60 0.70 -23.98
C ILE A 47 -2.22 -0.26 -22.95
N PHE A 48 -2.84 0.30 -21.90
CA PHE A 48 -3.57 -0.47 -20.88
C PHE A 48 -4.55 0.42 -20.11
N THR A 49 -5.50 -0.21 -19.44
CA THR A 49 -6.53 0.43 -18.63
C THR A 49 -6.33 0.17 -17.14
N LYS A 50 -7.13 0.85 -16.31
CA LYS A 50 -7.24 0.52 -14.88
C LYS A 50 -7.54 -0.97 -14.64
N ALA A 51 -8.39 -1.57 -15.47
CA ALA A 51 -8.79 -2.97 -15.30
C ALA A 51 -7.60 -3.92 -15.48
N ASP A 52 -6.71 -3.61 -16.43
CA ASP A 52 -5.52 -4.40 -16.71
C ASP A 52 -4.51 -4.32 -15.54
N ILE A 53 -4.36 -3.14 -14.92
CA ILE A 53 -3.53 -2.98 -13.71
C ILE A 53 -4.03 -3.87 -12.57
N ILE A 54 -5.35 -3.84 -12.31
CA ILE A 54 -5.96 -4.66 -11.26
C ILE A 54 -5.83 -6.16 -11.57
N ALA A 55 -6.04 -6.56 -12.83
CA ALA A 55 -5.85 -7.94 -13.26
C ALA A 55 -4.39 -8.42 -13.07
N GLY A 56 -3.41 -7.58 -13.38
CA GLY A 56 -1.99 -7.88 -13.10
C GLY A 56 -1.70 -8.03 -11.61
N GLN A 57 -2.29 -7.18 -10.77
CA GLN A 57 -2.20 -7.28 -9.32
C GLN A 57 -2.84 -8.59 -8.80
N ASP A 58 -3.99 -9.00 -9.34
CA ASP A 58 -4.65 -10.25 -8.98
C ASP A 58 -3.79 -11.46 -9.35
N VAL A 59 -3.13 -11.44 -10.51
CA VAL A 59 -2.18 -12.47 -10.92
C VAL A 59 -0.97 -12.53 -9.97
N PHE A 60 -0.39 -11.37 -9.64
CA PHE A 60 0.72 -11.29 -8.69
C PHE A 60 0.37 -11.91 -7.33
N GLN A 61 -0.82 -11.61 -6.81
CA GLN A 61 -1.33 -12.18 -5.56
C GLN A 61 -1.65 -13.67 -5.68
N ARG A 62 -2.30 -14.09 -6.76
CA ARG A 62 -2.68 -15.48 -7.01
C ARG A 62 -1.49 -16.43 -6.98
N TYR A 63 -0.34 -15.98 -7.48
CA TYR A 63 0.89 -16.78 -7.50
C TYR A 63 1.79 -16.54 -6.28
N GLY A 64 1.36 -15.74 -5.30
CA GLY A 64 2.13 -15.50 -4.07
C GLY A 64 3.48 -14.85 -4.36
N LEU A 65 3.58 -13.99 -5.38
CA LEU A 65 4.87 -13.47 -5.81
C LEU A 65 5.55 -12.56 -4.77
N MET A 66 4.81 -12.06 -3.77
CA MET A 66 5.36 -11.36 -2.61
C MET A 66 6.13 -12.29 -1.65
N ASP A 67 5.91 -13.61 -1.71
CA ASP A 67 6.71 -14.61 -1.00
C ASP A 67 7.96 -15.02 -1.80
N HIS A 68 8.03 -14.66 -3.08
CA HIS A 68 9.18 -14.89 -3.94
C HIS A 68 10.07 -13.65 -4.09
N GLY A 69 9.51 -12.48 -4.33
CA GLY A 69 10.23 -11.21 -4.48
C GLY A 69 9.52 -10.08 -3.75
N SER A 70 9.74 -8.83 -4.19
CA SER A 70 9.19 -7.64 -3.51
C SER A 70 8.65 -6.56 -4.46
N ILE A 71 7.71 -5.76 -3.96
CA ILE A 71 7.17 -4.54 -4.59
C ILE A 71 7.31 -3.40 -3.57
N TRP A 72 7.89 -2.28 -3.99
CA TRP A 72 8.23 -1.14 -3.13
C TRP A 72 8.99 -1.55 -1.87
N GLY A 73 9.90 -2.51 -2.01
CA GLY A 73 10.67 -3.08 -0.91
C GLY A 73 9.90 -3.97 0.07
N HIS A 74 8.61 -4.23 -0.16
CA HIS A 74 7.79 -5.12 0.65
C HIS A 74 7.67 -6.49 -0.01
N GLY A 75 8.02 -7.54 0.73
CA GLY A 75 7.96 -8.92 0.27
C GLY A 75 9.21 -9.70 0.69
N SER A 76 9.53 -10.74 -0.06
CA SER A 76 10.70 -11.58 0.20
C SER A 76 11.91 -11.16 -0.62
N GLN A 77 13.08 -11.67 -0.22
CA GLN A 77 14.38 -11.31 -0.80
C GLN A 77 14.98 -12.46 -1.63
N ARG A 78 14.17 -13.49 -1.95
CA ARG A 78 14.64 -14.63 -2.76
C ARG A 78 14.76 -14.26 -4.24
N GLY A 79 13.78 -13.50 -4.72
CA GLY A 79 13.64 -13.04 -6.09
C GLY A 79 13.94 -11.55 -6.21
N MET A 80 13.55 -10.98 -7.34
CA MET A 80 13.79 -9.58 -7.65
C MET A 80 12.87 -8.61 -6.88
N GLU A 81 13.30 -7.35 -6.80
CA GLU A 81 12.42 -6.22 -6.58
C GLU A 81 11.78 -5.88 -7.94
N PHE A 82 10.49 -6.18 -8.10
CA PHE A 82 9.77 -6.05 -9.37
C PHE A 82 9.61 -4.60 -9.84
N SER A 83 9.33 -3.66 -8.93
CA SER A 83 9.20 -2.23 -9.24
C SER A 83 10.52 -1.62 -9.70
N ALA A 84 11.62 -1.93 -9.01
CA ALA A 84 12.95 -1.43 -9.33
C ALA A 84 13.45 -2.00 -10.64
N VAL A 85 13.27 -3.30 -10.89
CA VAL A 85 13.68 -3.91 -12.16
C VAL A 85 12.80 -3.46 -13.33
N THR A 86 11.51 -3.23 -13.12
CA THR A 86 10.64 -2.68 -14.19
C THR A 86 11.00 -1.22 -14.52
N LEU A 87 11.52 -0.47 -13.54
CA LEU A 87 11.94 0.92 -13.73
C LEU A 87 13.33 1.05 -14.38
N HIS A 88 14.22 0.08 -14.17
CA HIS A 88 15.62 0.11 -14.61
C HIS A 88 15.78 -0.19 -16.10
#